data_AF-A0A811NR06-F1
#
_entry.id   AF-A0A811NR06-F1
#
_cell.length_a   1.000
_cell.length_b   1.000
_cell.length_c   1.000
_cell.angle_alpha   90.00
_cell.angle_beta   90.00
_cell.angle_gamma   90.00
#
_symmetry.space_group_name_H-M   'P 1'
#
loop_
_entity.id
_entity.type
_entity.pdbx_description
1 polymer ?
#
loop_
_entity_poly.entity_id
_entity_poly.type
_entity_poly.pdbx_seq_one_letter_code
_entity_poly.pdbx_strand_id
1 'polypeptide(L)'
;MDAVTVLEMQVDAFKKRVKAARKLAKQELKTAPMPLVRRALNLYKSYYLDVGDNLGACKRAISFRDAVTIRATMSMAAQDMQNCDEEFRKAGSKNPMEDHKRSLIEMSEIYRTLSNMVPYEHSH
;
A
#
# COMPACT_ATOMS: atom_id res chain seq x y z
N MET A 1 -8.51 -2.06 -24.04
CA MET A 1 -7.53 -2.25 -22.95
C MET A 1 -8.04 -3.38 -22.09
N ASP A 2 -7.30 -4.47 -21.96
CA ASP A 2 -7.73 -5.63 -21.18
C ASP A 2 -7.49 -5.41 -19.66
N ALA A 3 -8.17 -6.20 -18.81
CA ALA A 3 -8.12 -6.04 -17.37
C ALA A 3 -6.72 -6.27 -16.77
N VAL A 4 -5.89 -7.09 -17.42
CA VAL A 4 -4.51 -7.38 -16.99
C VAL A 4 -3.63 -6.15 -17.21
N THR A 5 -3.71 -5.51 -18.38
CA THR A 5 -2.99 -4.26 -18.66
C THR A 5 -3.39 -3.15 -17.68
N VAL A 6 -4.68 -3.02 -17.35
CA VAL A 6 -5.14 -2.05 -16.32
C VAL A 6 -4.56 -2.39 -14.95
N LEU A 7 -4.55 -3.67 -14.57
CA LEU A 7 -3.95 -4.13 -13.32
C LEU A 7 -2.44 -3.89 -13.27
N GLU A 8 -1.69 -4.01 -14.37
CA GLU A 8 -0.26 -3.70 -14.36
C GLU A 8 -0.01 -2.20 -14.19
N MET A 9 -0.76 -1.36 -14.90
CA MET A 9 -0.64 0.10 -14.80
C MET A 9 -0.96 0.62 -13.40
N GLN A 10 -1.98 0.03 -12.76
CA GLN A 10 -2.31 0.36 -11.38
C GLN A 10 -1.14 -0.01 -10.44
N VAL A 11 -0.28 -1.00 -10.76
CA VAL A 11 0.69 -1.57 -9.78
C VAL A 11 1.86 -0.61 -9.78
N ASP A 12 2.24 -0.19 -10.98
CA ASP A 12 3.27 0.80 -11.18
C ASP A 12 2.84 2.16 -10.60
N ALA A 13 1.56 2.53 -10.72
CA ALA A 13 1.01 3.73 -10.08
C ALA A 13 1.03 3.63 -8.53
N PHE A 14 0.66 2.48 -7.98
CA PHE A 14 0.69 2.22 -6.53
C PHE A 14 2.14 2.28 -6.02
N LYS A 15 3.08 1.61 -6.69
CA LYS A 15 4.51 1.64 -6.36
C LYS A 15 5.06 3.07 -6.32
N LYS A 16 4.69 3.91 -7.28
CA LYS A 16 5.09 5.33 -7.31
C LYS A 16 4.56 6.08 -6.08
N ARG A 17 3.29 5.90 -5.72
CA ARG A 17 2.68 6.54 -4.54
C ARG A 17 3.29 6.06 -3.23
N VAL A 18 3.54 4.76 -3.08
CA VAL A 18 4.22 4.17 -1.91
C VAL A 18 5.64 4.71 -1.77
N LYS A 19 6.39 4.82 -2.87
CA LYS A 19 7.73 5.41 -2.86
C LYS A 19 7.71 6.88 -2.43
N ALA A 20 6.73 7.66 -2.89
CA ALA A 20 6.54 9.04 -2.47
C ALA A 20 6.18 9.15 -0.98
N ALA A 21 5.22 8.34 -0.50
CA ALA A 21 4.82 8.29 0.91
C ALA A 21 6.00 7.90 1.82
N ARG A 22 6.80 6.92 1.41
CA ARG A 22 8.03 6.52 2.14
C ARG A 22 9.06 7.64 2.19
N LYS A 23 9.21 8.42 1.12
CA LYS A 23 10.12 9.57 1.09
C LYS A 23 9.63 10.67 2.03
N LEU A 24 8.33 10.97 2.04
CA LEU A 24 7.73 11.94 2.94
C LEU A 24 7.89 11.51 4.41
N ALA A 25 7.56 10.26 4.76
CA ALA A 25 7.75 9.75 6.12
C ALA A 25 9.21 9.90 6.61
N LYS A 26 10.19 9.68 5.73
CA LYS A 26 11.62 9.92 6.05
C LYS A 26 11.95 11.40 6.24
N GLN A 27 11.28 12.31 5.54
CA GLN A 27 11.47 13.75 5.69
C GLN A 27 10.86 14.24 7.01
N GLU A 28 9.61 13.88 7.28
CA GLU A 28 8.91 14.18 8.55
C GLU A 28 9.67 13.66 9.77
N LEU A 29 10.30 12.48 9.65
CA LEU A 29 11.06 11.90 10.76
C LEU A 29 12.25 12.78 11.20
N LYS A 30 12.82 13.58 10.30
CA LYS A 30 13.96 14.46 10.62
C LYS A 30 13.58 15.60 11.55
N THR A 31 12.36 16.09 11.43
CA THR A 31 11.82 17.24 12.17
C THR A 31 10.85 16.82 13.29
N ALA A 32 10.54 15.52 13.40
CA ALA A 32 9.61 14.98 14.37
C ALA A 32 10.03 15.33 15.83
N PRO A 33 9.18 16.10 16.56
CA PRO A 33 9.54 16.67 17.87
C PRO A 33 9.37 15.66 19.02
N MET A 34 8.53 14.63 18.86
CA MET A 34 8.15 13.71 19.94
C MET A 34 8.51 12.25 19.63
N PRO A 35 8.93 11.44 20.63
CA PRO A 35 9.22 10.02 20.45
C PRO A 35 8.06 9.22 19.85
N LEU A 36 6.81 9.48 20.27
CA LEU A 36 5.63 8.80 19.73
C LEU A 36 5.41 9.12 18.25
N VAL A 37 5.59 10.37 17.83
CA VAL A 37 5.53 10.77 16.41
C VAL A 37 6.64 10.09 15.61
N ARG A 38 7.86 10.02 16.16
CA ARG A 38 8.98 9.28 15.53
C ARG A 38 8.68 7.79 15.39
N ARG A 39 8.03 7.18 16.39
CA ARG A 39 7.60 5.78 16.34
C ARG A 39 6.57 5.56 15.24
N ALA A 40 5.54 6.41 15.18
CA ALA A 40 4.50 6.35 14.16
C ALA A 40 5.09 6.50 12.73
N LEU A 41 5.97 7.48 12.53
CA LEU A 41 6.65 7.69 11.24
C LEU A 41 7.56 6.53 10.84
N ASN A 42 8.22 5.88 11.81
CA ASN A 42 9.01 4.68 11.53
C ASN A 42 8.13 3.48 11.17
N LEU A 43 6.95 3.32 11.80
CA LEU A 43 5.98 2.30 11.41
C LEU A 43 5.52 2.53 9.97
N TYR A 44 5.08 3.73 9.61
CA TYR A 44 4.74 4.08 8.22
C TYR A 44 5.87 3.76 7.24
N LYS A 45 7.12 4.06 7.59
CA LYS A 45 8.29 3.78 6.75
C LYS A 45 8.48 2.27 6.49
N SER A 46 8.27 1.43 7.51
CA SER A 46 8.36 -0.02 7.40
C SER A 46 7.20 -0.56 6.58
N TYR A 47 5.98 -0.17 6.87
CA TYR A 47 4.82 -0.62 6.09
C TYR A 47 4.87 -0.20 4.63
N TYR A 48 5.32 1.03 4.31
CA TYR A 48 5.53 1.40 2.91
C TYR A 48 6.65 0.61 2.23
N LEU A 49 7.62 0.07 2.98
CA LEU A 49 8.57 -0.86 2.41
C LEU A 49 7.89 -2.19 2.10
N ASP A 50 7.18 -2.76 3.08
CA ASP A 50 6.47 -4.05 2.96
C ASP A 50 5.44 -4.02 1.82
N VAL A 51 4.65 -2.96 1.73
CA VAL A 51 3.70 -2.72 0.63
C VAL A 51 4.43 -2.63 -0.72
N GLY A 52 5.62 -2.03 -0.77
CA GLY A 52 6.43 -1.96 -1.98
C GLY A 52 6.87 -3.35 -2.46
N ASP A 53 7.30 -4.21 -1.54
CA ASP A 53 7.72 -5.58 -1.81
C ASP A 53 6.53 -6.46 -2.23
N ASN A 54 5.41 -6.31 -1.53
CA ASN A 54 4.11 -6.88 -1.84
C ASN A 54 3.62 -6.51 -3.25
N LEU A 55 3.72 -5.25 -3.66
CA LEU A 55 3.42 -4.83 -5.03
C LEU A 55 4.38 -5.45 -6.07
N GLY A 56 5.61 -5.77 -5.66
CA GLY A 56 6.54 -6.58 -6.44
C GLY A 56 5.98 -7.99 -6.70
N ALA A 57 5.46 -8.63 -5.65
CA ALA A 57 4.81 -9.93 -5.74
C ALA A 57 3.51 -9.87 -6.57
N CYS A 58 2.67 -8.84 -6.39
CA CYS A 58 1.46 -8.66 -7.19
C CYS A 58 1.76 -8.55 -8.68
N LYS A 59 2.84 -7.85 -9.08
CA LYS A 59 3.22 -7.76 -10.51
C LYS A 59 3.49 -9.14 -11.11
N ARG A 60 4.16 -10.03 -10.35
CA ARG A 60 4.38 -11.42 -10.78
C ARG A 60 3.08 -12.21 -10.80
N ALA A 61 2.25 -12.08 -9.76
CA ALA A 61 0.95 -12.77 -9.66
C ALA A 61 0.00 -12.40 -10.80
N ILE A 62 0.02 -11.14 -11.27
CA ILE A 62 -0.73 -10.70 -12.46
C ILE A 62 -0.30 -11.49 -13.71
N SER A 63 1.00 -11.66 -13.93
CA SER A 63 1.51 -12.47 -15.06
C SER A 63 1.07 -13.93 -15.00
N PHE A 64 0.86 -14.48 -13.80
CA PHE A 64 0.34 -15.83 -13.58
C PHE A 64 -1.19 -15.90 -13.42
N ARG A 65 -1.91 -14.78 -13.57
CA ARG A 65 -3.36 -14.67 -13.33
C ARG A 65 -3.80 -15.16 -11.93
N ASP A 66 -2.90 -15.09 -10.94
CA ASP A 66 -3.18 -15.52 -9.56
C ASP A 66 -3.94 -14.43 -8.80
N ALA A 67 -5.26 -14.43 -8.98
CA ALA A 67 -6.16 -13.49 -8.32
C ALA A 67 -6.17 -13.63 -6.79
N VAL A 68 -5.85 -14.82 -6.24
CA VAL A 68 -5.86 -15.05 -4.79
C VAL A 68 -4.71 -14.30 -4.14
N THR A 69 -3.50 -14.45 -4.70
CA THR A 69 -2.32 -13.75 -4.20
C THR A 69 -2.50 -12.23 -4.32
N ILE A 70 -3.03 -11.75 -5.45
CA ILE A 70 -3.29 -10.30 -5.65
C ILE A 70 -4.22 -9.77 -4.54
N ARG A 71 -5.33 -10.46 -4.23
CA ARG A 71 -6.25 -10.03 -3.17
C ARG A 71 -5.62 -10.05 -1.79
N ALA A 72 -4.95 -11.15 -1.43
CA ALA A 72 -4.34 -11.31 -0.10
C ALA A 72 -3.32 -10.19 0.16
N THR A 73 -2.45 -9.94 -0.81
CA THR A 73 -1.41 -8.92 -0.71
C THR A 73 -1.98 -7.50 -0.59
N MET A 74 -3.08 -7.19 -1.28
CA MET A 74 -3.72 -5.88 -1.20
C MET A 74 -4.48 -5.68 0.10
N SER A 75 -5.12 -6.71 0.64
CA SER A 75 -5.76 -6.66 1.97
C SER A 75 -4.73 -6.41 3.08
N MET A 76 -3.57 -7.07 3.03
CA MET A 76 -2.49 -6.83 3.98
C MET A 76 -2.00 -5.37 3.91
N ALA A 77 -1.79 -4.85 2.70
CA ALA A 77 -1.38 -3.46 2.50
C ALA A 77 -2.38 -2.45 3.09
N ALA A 78 -3.68 -2.67 2.92
CA ALA A 78 -4.71 -1.80 3.48
C ALA A 78 -4.73 -1.86 5.01
N GLN A 79 -4.61 -3.06 5.60
CA GLN A 79 -4.61 -3.25 7.05
C GLN A 79 -3.40 -2.59 7.73
N ASP A 80 -2.21 -2.76 7.16
CA ASP A 80 -0.98 -2.14 7.66
C ASP A 80 -1.10 -0.60 7.70
N MET A 81 -1.74 -0.01 6.69
CA MET A 81 -1.95 1.43 6.62
C MET A 81 -2.95 1.96 7.65
N GLN A 82 -3.97 1.18 8.01
CA GLN A 82 -4.92 1.55 9.06
C GLN A 82 -4.27 1.53 10.45
N ASN A 83 -3.39 0.57 10.72
CA ASN A 83 -2.73 0.41 12.03
C ASN A 83 -1.83 1.60 12.40
N CYS A 84 -1.34 2.36 11.42
CA CYS A 84 -0.41 3.45 11.66
C CYS A 84 -1.02 4.71 12.31
N ASP A 85 -2.33 4.93 12.15
CA ASP A 85 -3.01 6.10 12.71
C ASP A 85 -3.08 6.07 14.23
N GLU A 86 -3.13 4.87 14.81
CA GLU A 86 -3.33 4.69 16.24
C GLU A 86 -2.19 5.33 17.06
N GLU A 87 -0.96 5.29 16.55
CA GLU A 87 0.18 5.91 17.22
C GLU A 87 0.18 7.45 17.09
N PHE A 88 -0.34 8.01 15.99
CA PHE A 88 -0.57 9.46 15.87
C PHE A 88 -1.69 9.92 16.81
N ARG A 89 -2.75 9.13 16.93
CA ARG A 89 -3.85 9.37 17.88
C ARG A 89 -3.35 9.40 19.31
N LYS A 90 -2.55 8.40 19.72
CA LYS A 90 -1.91 8.37 21.05
C LYS A 90 -0.97 9.55 21.30
N ALA A 91 -0.30 10.04 20.25
CA ALA A 91 0.59 11.19 20.32
C ALA A 91 -0.15 12.55 20.38
N GLY A 92 -1.48 12.57 20.23
CA GLY A 92 -2.26 13.81 20.12
C GLY A 92 -1.81 14.68 18.94
N SER A 93 -1.23 14.08 17.91
CA SER A 93 -0.57 14.79 16.81
C SER A 93 -1.29 14.52 15.49
N LYS A 94 -1.41 15.56 14.65
CA LYS A 94 -1.94 15.40 13.30
C LYS A 94 -1.02 14.46 12.50
N ASN A 95 -1.61 13.50 11.80
CA ASN A 95 -0.86 12.60 10.93
C ASN A 95 -0.49 13.31 9.61
N PRO A 96 0.80 13.60 9.35
CA PRO A 96 1.22 14.22 8.08
C PRO A 96 1.09 13.27 6.88
N MET A 97 0.86 11.97 7.13
CA MET A 97 0.71 10.94 6.11
C MET A 97 -0.74 10.69 5.70
N GLU A 98 -1.71 11.42 6.27
CA GLU A 98 -3.14 11.10 6.15
C GLU A 98 -3.63 11.03 4.69
N ASP A 99 -3.25 12.01 3.86
CA ASP A 99 -3.65 12.05 2.45
C ASP A 99 -3.03 10.90 1.64
N HIS A 100 -1.77 10.58 1.91
CA HIS A 100 -1.08 9.48 1.25
C HIS A 100 -1.69 8.14 1.64
N LYS A 101 -1.98 7.94 2.93
CA LYS A 101 -2.69 6.77 3.44
C LYS A 101 -4.05 6.61 2.76
N ARG A 102 -4.86 7.68 2.69
CA ARG A 102 -6.18 7.64 2.03
C ARG A 102 -6.07 7.21 0.58
N SER A 103 -5.17 7.85 -0.18
CA SER A 103 -4.95 7.50 -1.59
C SER A 103 -4.53 6.04 -1.78
N LEU A 104 -3.74 5.48 -0.86
CA LEU A 104 -3.26 4.11 -0.95
C LEU A 104 -4.34 3.08 -0.55
N ILE A 105 -5.23 3.42 0.39
CA ILE A 105 -6.42 2.61 0.71
C ILE A 105 -7.36 2.56 -0.50
N GLU A 106 -7.66 3.70 -1.12
CA GLU A 106 -8.50 3.77 -2.33
C GLU A 106 -7.91 2.92 -3.46
N MET A 107 -6.60 2.99 -3.67
CA MET A 107 -5.93 2.13 -4.65
C MET A 107 -6.04 0.64 -4.31
N SER A 108 -5.91 0.27 -3.04
CA SER A 108 -6.04 -1.13 -2.60
C SER A 108 -7.43 -1.71 -2.91
N GLU A 109 -8.48 -0.90 -2.77
CA GLU A 109 -9.85 -1.30 -3.13
C GLU A 109 -10.06 -1.40 -4.65
N ILE A 110 -9.50 -0.48 -5.43
CA ILE A 110 -9.49 -0.57 -6.89
C ILE A 110 -8.84 -1.88 -7.33
N TYR A 111 -7.70 -2.21 -6.72
CA TYR A 111 -6.99 -3.47 -6.93
C TYR A 111 -7.82 -4.70 -6.64
N ARG A 112 -8.45 -4.73 -5.47
CA ARG A 112 -9.31 -5.82 -5.05
C ARG A 112 -10.45 -6.02 -6.05
N THR A 113 -11.05 -4.92 -6.51
CA THR A 113 -12.13 -4.95 -7.49
C THR A 113 -11.66 -5.48 -8.85
N LEU A 114 -10.54 -4.96 -9.35
CA LEU A 114 -9.96 -5.39 -10.63
C LEU A 114 -9.47 -6.85 -10.59
N SER A 115 -8.99 -7.33 -9.44
CA SER A 115 -8.57 -8.73 -9.29
C SER A 115 -9.71 -9.73 -9.48
N ASN A 116 -10.96 -9.33 -9.23
CA ASN A 116 -12.15 -10.15 -9.49
C ASN A 116 -12.46 -10.27 -10.99
N MET A 117 -11.85 -9.42 -11.83
CA MET A 117 -11.99 -9.45 -13.28
C MET A 117 -10.88 -10.27 -13.97
N VAL A 118 -9.90 -10.78 -13.20
CA VAL A 118 -8.89 -11.70 -13.73
C VAL A 118 -9.56 -13.06 -13.93
N PRO A 119 -9.63 -13.58 -15.17
CA PRO A 119 -10.24 -14.88 -15.44
C PRO A 119 -9.50 -15.96 -14.65
N TYR A 120 -10.26 -16.80 -13.94
CA TYR A 120 -9.74 -17.98 -13.28
C TYR A 120 -9.47 -19.04 -14.36
N GLU A 121 -8.23 -19.20 -14.81
CA GLU A 121 -7.89 -20.35 -15.66
C GLU A 121 -7.70 -21.57 -14.75
N HIS A 122 -8.73 -22.41 -14.64
CA HIS A 122 -8.54 -23.81 -14.27
C HIS A 122 -7.70 -24.44 -15.39
N SER A 123 -6.40 -24.55 -15.19
CA SER A 123 -5.61 -25.53 -15.94
C SER A 123 -5.97 -26.91 -15.39
N HIS A 124 -6.77 -27.66 -16.17
CA HIS A 124 -6.97 -29.09 -15.97
C HIS A 124 -5.70 -29.86 -16.32
#